data_AF-A0A8T6N257-F1
#
_entry.id   AF-A0A8T6N257-F1
#
_cell.length_a   1.000
_cell.length_b   1.000
_cell.length_c   1.000
_cell.angle_alpha   90.00
_cell.angle_beta   90.00
_cell.angle_gamma   90.00
#
_symmetry.space_group_name_H-M   'P 1'
#
loop_
_entity.id
_entity.type
_entity.pdbx_description
1 polymer ?
#
loop_
_entity_poly.entity_id
_entity_poly.type
_entity_poly.pdbx_seq_one_letter_code
_entity_poly.pdbx_strand_id
1 'polypeptide(L)'
;MAGHYQLTQIASIVRSLEAPVTSVIHNDTSFLAGDKNGTLTKWNISDGNRSWSKNLDPSISDICIQQKVIMVANGRYLSCLASEDGEVLWSVDFDGACDLVTLNQKTVWVTSSVYEIEIGHFVGCKVHELQKKDGKIIQSIELPSKAWSLEGRGFDCIIGLGRPEPGVYSVLSQNGKLTSVTGTPNLPIVRSVASGNGYISFLTASEVAFEINPDGYLHNTEHNATCVGYRHDGQWLTSARIKEIYGQGRGETDIRIVEARDVVSSDDMTLITTDYNPTEGILDFGNSKINWSHEGEVTSYCGHGNIMSVGFSTGETMLLETGVIENRVESSEFPNHDDSNIRARLRMLRFEE
;
A
#
# COMPACT_ATOMS: atom_id res chain seq x y z
N MET A 1 -1.56 -10.48 25.98
CA MET A 1 -1.57 -11.94 25.80
C MET A 1 -0.72 -12.21 24.56
N ALA A 2 0.48 -12.79 24.70
CA ALA A 2 1.37 -13.04 23.57
C ALA A 2 0.99 -14.39 22.93
N GLY A 3 0.54 -14.36 21.68
CA GLY A 3 0.21 -15.55 20.90
C GLY A 3 0.73 -15.39 19.47
N HIS A 4 1.07 -16.51 18.84
CA HIS A 4 1.46 -16.59 17.43
C HIS A 4 0.31 -17.15 16.61
N TYR A 5 -0.08 -16.44 15.54
CA TYR A 5 -1.26 -16.76 14.74
C TYR A 5 -0.93 -16.85 13.26
N GLN A 6 -1.56 -17.77 12.53
CA GLN A 6 -1.62 -17.61 11.07
C GLN A 6 -2.54 -16.42 10.77
N LEU A 7 -2.13 -15.48 9.92
CA LEU A 7 -2.90 -14.25 9.70
C LEU A 7 -4.33 -14.55 9.20
N THR A 8 -4.48 -15.61 8.41
CA THR A 8 -5.78 -16.15 7.95
C THR A 8 -6.74 -16.51 9.09
N GLN A 9 -6.22 -16.87 10.27
CA GLN A 9 -7.01 -17.25 11.45
C GLN A 9 -7.70 -16.05 12.10
N ILE A 10 -7.11 -14.87 11.99
CA ILE A 10 -7.57 -13.64 12.63
C ILE A 10 -8.18 -12.63 11.64
N ALA A 11 -8.00 -12.82 10.33
CA ALA A 11 -8.62 -12.00 9.28
C ALA A 11 -10.15 -12.09 9.25
N SER A 12 -10.84 -10.96 9.07
CA SER A 12 -12.30 -10.96 8.91
C SER A 12 -12.73 -11.56 7.57
N ILE A 13 -12.03 -11.21 6.48
CA ILE A 13 -12.25 -11.73 5.13
C ILE A 13 -10.92 -12.27 4.56
N VAL A 14 -10.99 -13.39 3.83
CA VAL A 14 -9.88 -13.94 3.05
C VAL A 14 -10.38 -14.24 1.64
N ARG A 15 -9.69 -13.72 0.63
CA ARG A 15 -9.98 -13.94 -0.80
C ARG A 15 -8.69 -14.28 -1.54
N SER A 16 -8.81 -14.79 -2.74
CA SER A 16 -7.67 -15.13 -3.59
C SER A 16 -7.91 -14.69 -5.02
N LEU A 17 -6.87 -14.17 -5.65
CA LEU A 17 -6.74 -13.94 -7.08
C LEU A 17 -5.92 -15.07 -7.71
N GLU A 18 -5.96 -15.19 -9.04
CA GLU A 18 -5.26 -16.27 -9.76
C GLU A 18 -3.74 -16.04 -9.86
N ALA A 19 -3.28 -14.81 -9.60
CA ALA A 19 -1.90 -14.40 -9.66
C ALA A 19 -1.52 -13.57 -8.42
N PRO A 20 -0.21 -13.36 -8.17
CA PRO A 20 0.25 -12.53 -7.06
C PRO A 20 -0.47 -11.18 -7.02
N VAL A 21 -0.95 -10.80 -5.85
CA VAL A 21 -1.60 -9.50 -5.64
C VAL A 21 -0.55 -8.41 -5.83
N THR A 22 -0.88 -7.35 -6.57
CA THR A 22 0.01 -6.22 -6.83
C THR A 22 -0.47 -4.93 -6.15
N SER A 23 -1.77 -4.79 -5.93
CA SER A 23 -2.34 -3.62 -5.24
C SER A 23 -3.63 -4.01 -4.51
N VAL A 24 -3.86 -3.41 -3.34
CA VAL A 24 -5.08 -3.55 -2.55
C VAL A 24 -5.54 -2.19 -2.06
N ILE A 25 -6.84 -1.98 -2.02
CA ILE A 25 -7.43 -0.76 -1.46
C ILE A 25 -8.83 -1.06 -0.91
N HIS A 26 -9.25 -0.33 0.11
CA HIS A 26 -10.61 -0.39 0.62
C HIS A 26 -11.20 1.00 0.87
N ASN A 27 -12.52 1.03 0.99
CA ASN A 27 -13.29 2.09 1.62
C ASN A 27 -14.24 1.46 2.64
N ASP A 28 -15.15 2.24 3.23
CA ASP A 28 -16.08 1.78 4.27
C ASP A 28 -16.99 0.60 3.87
N THR A 29 -17.18 0.37 2.57
CA THR A 29 -18.16 -0.60 2.06
C THR A 29 -17.57 -1.68 1.19
N SER A 30 -16.39 -1.41 0.61
CA SER A 30 -15.84 -2.18 -0.49
C SER A 30 -14.36 -2.40 -0.31
N PHE A 31 -13.91 -3.59 -0.66
CA PHE A 31 -12.52 -4.00 -0.68
C PHE A 31 -12.15 -4.46 -2.10
N LEU A 32 -10.99 -4.03 -2.59
CA LEU A 32 -10.52 -4.29 -3.95
C LEU A 32 -9.09 -4.81 -3.94
N ALA A 33 -8.80 -5.72 -4.88
CA ALA A 33 -7.46 -6.19 -5.15
C ALA A 33 -7.22 -6.34 -6.66
N GLY A 34 -6.02 -5.96 -7.08
CA GLY A 34 -5.49 -6.16 -8.41
C GLY A 34 -4.34 -7.18 -8.41
N ASP A 35 -4.22 -7.97 -9.47
CA ASP A 35 -3.12 -8.94 -9.63
C ASP A 35 -2.21 -8.67 -10.84
N LYS A 36 -1.15 -9.49 -10.88
CA LYS A 36 -0.15 -9.50 -11.94
C LYS A 36 -0.67 -9.87 -13.34
N ASN A 37 -1.84 -10.51 -13.43
CA ASN A 37 -2.49 -10.85 -14.70
C ASN A 37 -3.47 -9.76 -15.17
N GLY A 38 -3.57 -8.64 -14.44
CA GLY A 38 -4.46 -7.53 -14.77
C GLY A 38 -5.88 -7.72 -14.26
N THR A 39 -6.15 -8.70 -13.40
CA THR A 39 -7.48 -8.93 -12.82
C THR A 39 -7.70 -7.99 -11.64
N LEU A 40 -8.71 -7.13 -11.75
CA LEU A 40 -9.24 -6.33 -10.65
C LEU A 40 -10.53 -6.96 -10.14
N THR A 41 -10.59 -7.27 -8.85
CA THR A 41 -11.80 -7.81 -8.23
C THR A 41 -12.23 -6.95 -7.05
N LYS A 42 -13.55 -6.73 -6.95
CA LYS A 42 -14.20 -5.99 -5.86
C LYS A 42 -15.08 -6.92 -5.05
N TRP A 43 -14.98 -6.81 -3.73
CA TRP A 43 -15.86 -7.48 -2.76
C TRP A 43 -16.55 -6.45 -1.86
N ASN A 44 -17.74 -6.80 -1.37
CA ASN A 44 -18.43 -6.03 -0.35
C ASN A 44 -17.89 -6.42 1.03
N ILE A 45 -17.63 -5.44 1.90
CA ILE A 45 -17.09 -5.69 3.24
C ILE A 45 -18.16 -6.30 4.16
N SER A 46 -19.43 -5.90 3.99
CA SER A 46 -20.52 -6.30 4.89
C SER A 46 -20.80 -7.82 4.90
N ASP A 47 -20.63 -8.48 3.76
CA ASP A 47 -20.92 -9.91 3.59
C ASP A 47 -19.73 -10.72 3.02
N GLY A 48 -18.72 -10.04 2.47
CA GLY A 48 -17.57 -10.65 1.79
C GLY A 48 -17.84 -11.03 0.33
N ASN A 49 -19.05 -10.83 -0.19
CA ASN A 49 -19.44 -11.33 -1.50
C ASN A 49 -18.70 -10.59 -2.60
N ARG A 50 -18.34 -11.33 -3.66
CA ARG A 50 -17.76 -10.71 -4.86
C ARG A 50 -18.84 -9.85 -5.53
N SER A 51 -18.58 -8.57 -5.63
CA SER A 51 -19.44 -7.63 -6.35
C SER A 51 -19.23 -7.78 -7.86
N TRP A 52 -17.99 -7.72 -8.32
CA TRP A 52 -17.61 -7.95 -9.71
C TRP A 52 -16.11 -8.25 -9.84
N SER A 53 -15.71 -8.77 -10.99
CA SER A 53 -14.31 -8.96 -11.38
C SER A 53 -14.12 -8.56 -12.85
N LYS A 54 -13.00 -7.92 -13.16
CA LYS A 54 -12.68 -7.43 -14.49
C LYS A 54 -11.19 -7.59 -14.79
N ASN A 55 -10.89 -8.18 -15.93
CA ASN A 55 -9.53 -8.23 -16.44
C ASN A 55 -9.28 -6.98 -17.32
N LEU A 56 -8.22 -6.24 -17.01
CA LEU A 56 -7.81 -5.02 -17.69
C LEU A 56 -6.55 -5.18 -18.54
N ASP A 57 -5.91 -6.35 -18.54
CA ASP A 57 -4.64 -6.75 -19.20
C ASP A 57 -3.77 -5.59 -19.72
N PRO A 58 -2.57 -5.34 -19.17
CA PRO A 58 -1.74 -6.27 -18.37
C PRO A 58 -1.81 -5.98 -16.87
N SER A 59 -0.81 -6.48 -16.12
CA SER A 59 -0.63 -6.32 -14.67
C SER A 59 -1.12 -4.97 -14.15
N ILE A 60 -1.90 -5.03 -13.08
CA ILE A 60 -2.26 -3.83 -12.31
C ILE A 60 -1.02 -3.36 -11.57
N SER A 61 -0.68 -2.09 -11.71
CA SER A 61 0.44 -1.44 -11.03
C SER A 61 -0.03 -0.80 -9.73
N ASP A 62 -1.16 -0.10 -9.76
CA ASP A 62 -1.67 0.66 -8.63
C ASP A 62 -3.17 0.96 -8.76
N ILE A 63 -3.84 1.17 -7.61
CA ILE A 63 -5.29 1.39 -7.53
C ILE A 63 -5.58 2.54 -6.57
N CYS A 64 -6.45 3.45 -7.00
CA CYS A 64 -7.02 4.47 -6.14
C CYS A 64 -8.55 4.46 -6.21
N ILE A 65 -9.22 4.71 -5.08
CA ILE A 65 -10.68 4.79 -5.02
C ILE A 65 -11.12 6.11 -4.39
N GLN A 66 -12.12 6.76 -5.00
CA GLN A 66 -12.75 7.93 -4.39
C GLN A 66 -14.22 8.00 -4.81
N GLN A 67 -15.10 7.84 -3.83
CA GLN A 67 -16.56 7.81 -3.99
C GLN A 67 -16.99 6.70 -4.97
N LYS A 68 -17.53 7.08 -6.13
CA LYS A 68 -18.14 6.17 -7.11
C LYS A 68 -17.20 5.74 -8.23
N VAL A 69 -15.94 6.14 -8.20
CA VAL A 69 -14.98 5.78 -9.25
C VAL A 69 -13.72 5.15 -8.67
N ILE A 70 -13.15 4.27 -9.47
CA ILE A 70 -11.89 3.57 -9.21
C ILE A 70 -10.93 3.93 -10.33
N MET A 71 -9.75 4.42 -9.98
CA MET A 71 -8.66 4.67 -10.90
C MET A 71 -7.68 3.51 -10.83
N VAL A 72 -7.29 2.99 -11.99
CA VAL A 72 -6.42 1.82 -12.08
C VAL A 72 -5.29 2.14 -13.03
N ALA A 73 -4.06 2.09 -12.53
CA ALA A 73 -2.87 2.08 -13.35
C ALA A 73 -2.59 0.61 -13.76
N ASN A 74 -2.53 0.33 -15.06
CA ASN A 74 -2.25 -1.01 -15.56
C ASN A 74 -1.53 -0.95 -16.90
N GLY A 75 -0.40 -1.66 -17.03
CA GLY A 75 0.41 -1.60 -18.25
C GLY A 75 0.78 -0.16 -18.62
N ARG A 76 0.32 0.33 -19.77
CA ARG A 76 0.49 1.72 -20.23
C ARG A 76 -0.74 2.60 -20.05
N TYR A 77 -1.78 2.09 -19.39
CA TYR A 77 -3.08 2.72 -19.29
C TYR A 77 -3.38 3.23 -17.88
N LEU A 78 -4.10 4.34 -17.81
CA LEU A 78 -4.89 4.72 -16.64
C LEU A 78 -6.37 4.57 -17.00
N SER A 79 -7.07 3.69 -16.32
CA SER A 79 -8.49 3.44 -16.53
C SER A 79 -9.32 3.97 -15.35
N CYS A 80 -10.42 4.66 -15.65
CA CYS A 80 -11.44 5.04 -14.67
C CYS A 80 -12.63 4.10 -14.79
N LEU A 81 -12.95 3.40 -13.71
CA LEU A 81 -14.04 2.45 -13.65
C LEU A 81 -15.15 2.96 -12.74
N ALA A 82 -16.40 2.67 -13.11
CA ALA A 82 -17.53 2.79 -12.21
C ALA A 82 -17.38 1.79 -11.06
N SER A 83 -17.55 2.26 -9.82
CA SER A 83 -17.43 1.41 -8.64
C SER A 83 -18.54 0.35 -8.56
N GLU A 84 -19.71 0.64 -9.13
CA GLU A 84 -20.90 -0.22 -9.04
C GLU A 84 -20.71 -1.56 -9.74
N ASP A 85 -20.17 -1.56 -10.96
CA ASP A 85 -20.14 -2.72 -11.85
C ASP A 85 -18.79 -2.94 -12.58
N GLY A 86 -17.81 -2.04 -12.37
CA GLY A 86 -16.53 -2.10 -13.05
C GLY A 86 -16.59 -1.66 -14.51
N GLU A 87 -17.65 -0.99 -14.98
CA GLU A 87 -17.68 -0.40 -16.33
C GLU A 87 -16.54 0.60 -16.50
N VAL A 88 -15.81 0.53 -17.62
CA VAL A 88 -14.75 1.50 -17.92
C VAL A 88 -15.41 2.77 -18.46
N LEU A 89 -15.36 3.84 -17.67
CA LEU A 89 -15.93 5.14 -18.00
C LEU A 89 -15.06 5.90 -19.01
N TRP A 90 -13.75 5.82 -18.83
CA TRP A 90 -12.74 6.35 -19.74
C TRP A 90 -11.38 5.68 -19.47
N SER A 91 -10.48 5.77 -20.44
CA SER A 91 -9.09 5.30 -20.30
C SER A 91 -8.15 6.22 -21.07
N VAL A 92 -6.93 6.38 -20.55
CA VAL A 92 -5.85 7.19 -21.15
C VAL A 92 -4.64 6.29 -21.36
N ASP A 93 -4.03 6.39 -22.54
CA ASP A 93 -2.83 5.68 -22.93
C ASP A 93 -1.59 6.60 -22.81
N PHE A 94 -0.51 6.13 -22.20
CA PHE A 94 0.77 6.80 -22.08
C PHE A 94 1.86 6.12 -22.92
N ASP A 95 2.96 6.83 -23.20
CA ASP A 95 4.07 6.30 -23.99
C ASP A 95 4.79 5.11 -23.32
N GLY A 96 4.66 4.97 -21.99
CA GLY A 96 5.33 3.98 -21.17
C GLY A 96 4.43 3.35 -20.12
N ALA A 97 5.03 2.56 -19.23
CA ALA A 97 4.32 1.93 -18.13
C ALA A 97 3.70 2.99 -17.20
N CYS A 98 2.42 2.84 -16.91
CA CYS A 98 1.65 3.57 -15.93
C CYS A 98 1.93 2.95 -14.55
N ASP A 99 2.60 3.71 -13.69
CA ASP A 99 3.29 3.16 -12.53
C ASP A 99 2.51 3.37 -11.22
N LEU A 100 2.18 4.62 -10.90
CA LEU A 100 1.59 5.03 -9.63
C LEU A 100 0.41 5.96 -9.93
N VAL A 101 -0.65 5.87 -9.13
CA VAL A 101 -1.81 6.75 -9.23
C VAL A 101 -2.18 7.29 -7.85
N THR A 102 -2.51 8.58 -7.78
CA THR A 102 -3.09 9.18 -6.58
C THR A 102 -4.23 10.13 -6.96
N LEU A 103 -5.14 10.33 -6.01
CA LEU A 103 -6.32 11.18 -6.17
C LEU A 103 -6.28 12.33 -5.17
N ASN A 104 -6.61 13.53 -5.64
CA ASN A 104 -7.03 14.60 -4.75
C ASN A 104 -8.52 14.94 -4.97
N GLN A 105 -9.00 16.04 -4.38
CA GLN A 105 -10.42 16.41 -4.49
C GLN A 105 -10.86 16.82 -5.91
N LYS A 106 -9.93 17.16 -6.81
CA LYS A 106 -10.22 17.71 -8.15
C LYS A 106 -9.65 16.89 -9.29
N THR A 107 -8.43 16.38 -9.12
CA THR A 107 -7.62 15.81 -10.20
C THR A 107 -7.06 14.45 -9.82
N VAL A 108 -6.67 13.73 -10.87
CA VAL A 108 -5.93 12.47 -10.80
C VAL A 108 -4.48 12.79 -11.13
N TRP A 109 -3.57 12.29 -10.32
CA TRP A 109 -2.14 12.34 -10.61
C TRP A 109 -1.65 10.94 -10.92
N VAL A 110 -0.85 10.80 -11.97
CA VAL A 110 -0.32 9.50 -12.40
C VAL A 110 1.09 9.67 -12.94
N THR A 111 1.96 8.69 -12.71
CA THR A 111 3.31 8.68 -13.27
C THR A 111 3.44 7.63 -14.37
N SER A 112 4.21 7.96 -15.41
CA SER A 112 4.57 7.01 -16.47
C SER A 112 6.07 6.93 -16.68
N SER A 113 6.59 5.77 -17.08
CA SER A 113 8.01 5.60 -17.43
C SER A 113 8.23 4.56 -18.53
N VAL A 114 9.25 4.78 -19.37
CA VAL A 114 9.66 3.83 -20.42
C VAL A 114 10.96 3.16 -19.98
N TYR A 115 11.02 1.84 -19.92
CA TYR A 115 12.29 1.15 -19.68
C TYR A 115 12.96 0.83 -21.02
N GLU A 116 14.11 1.46 -21.27
CA GLU A 116 14.89 1.22 -22.49
C GLU A 116 15.91 0.11 -22.23
N ILE A 117 15.69 -1.04 -22.87
CA ILE A 117 16.44 -2.28 -22.63
C ILE A 117 17.91 -2.10 -23.05
N GLU A 118 18.16 -1.40 -24.15
CA GLU A 118 19.51 -1.24 -24.71
C GLU A 118 20.47 -0.50 -23.76
N ILE A 119 19.95 0.44 -22.98
CA ILE A 119 20.73 1.21 -21.99
C ILE A 119 20.47 0.75 -20.55
N GLY A 120 19.53 -0.17 -20.34
CA GLY A 120 19.17 -0.71 -19.03
C GLY A 120 18.61 0.34 -18.07
N HIS A 121 17.94 1.37 -18.58
CA HIS A 121 17.54 2.55 -17.80
C HIS A 121 16.13 3.05 -18.15
N PHE A 122 15.46 3.68 -17.18
CA PHE A 122 14.20 4.37 -17.42
C PHE A 122 14.40 5.72 -18.12
N VAL A 123 13.63 5.97 -19.17
CA VAL A 123 13.58 7.21 -19.95
C VAL A 123 12.14 7.67 -20.12
N GLY A 124 11.92 8.88 -20.62
CA GLY A 124 10.58 9.43 -20.84
C GLY A 124 9.70 9.41 -19.59
N CYS A 125 10.31 9.60 -18.42
CA CYS A 125 9.60 9.57 -17.13
C CYS A 125 8.78 10.84 -17.00
N LYS A 126 7.50 10.71 -16.68
CA LYS A 126 6.57 11.84 -16.58
C LYS A 126 5.65 11.71 -15.39
N VAL A 127 5.16 12.84 -14.92
CA VAL A 127 3.97 12.93 -14.07
C VAL A 127 2.89 13.73 -14.78
N HIS A 128 1.66 13.23 -14.71
CA HIS A 128 0.51 13.79 -15.39
C HIS A 128 -0.55 14.18 -14.37
N GLU A 129 -1.16 15.34 -14.58
CA GLU A 129 -2.39 15.74 -13.90
C GLU A 129 -3.55 15.61 -14.87
N LEU A 130 -4.61 14.92 -14.49
CA LEU A 130 -5.79 14.67 -15.33
C LEU A 130 -7.08 15.10 -14.63
N GLN A 131 -8.05 15.52 -15.43
CA GLN A 131 -9.41 15.73 -14.96
C GLN A 131 -10.04 14.39 -14.60
N LYS A 132 -10.61 14.31 -13.39
CA LYS A 132 -11.26 13.09 -12.90
C LYS A 132 -12.46 12.66 -13.76
N LYS A 133 -13.16 13.62 -14.38
CA LYS A 133 -14.43 13.38 -15.08
C LYS A 133 -14.26 12.60 -16.39
N ASP A 134 -13.26 12.95 -17.19
CA ASP A 134 -13.12 12.49 -18.57
C ASP A 134 -11.68 12.08 -18.94
N GLY A 135 -10.75 12.08 -17.98
CA GLY A 135 -9.37 11.72 -18.22
C GLY A 135 -8.61 12.75 -19.06
N LYS A 136 -9.14 13.97 -19.24
CA LYS A 136 -8.41 14.99 -19.98
C LYS A 136 -7.13 15.41 -19.24
N ILE A 137 -5.99 15.25 -19.90
CA ILE A 137 -4.69 15.72 -19.39
C ILE A 137 -4.73 17.25 -19.25
N ILE A 138 -4.50 17.72 -18.03
CA ILE A 138 -4.36 19.13 -17.66
C ILE A 138 -2.92 19.57 -17.90
N GLN A 139 -1.96 18.75 -17.44
CA GLN A 139 -0.53 18.97 -17.64
C GLN A 139 0.24 17.66 -17.59
N SER A 140 1.40 17.66 -18.25
CA SER A 140 2.37 16.56 -18.25
C SER A 140 3.74 17.18 -18.03
N ILE A 141 4.48 16.68 -17.06
CA ILE A 141 5.76 17.25 -16.62
C ILE A 141 6.81 16.15 -16.72
N GLU A 142 7.88 16.43 -17.45
CA GLU A 142 9.04 15.54 -17.54
C GLU A 142 9.70 15.43 -16.16
N LEU A 143 9.99 14.19 -15.76
CA LEU A 143 10.74 13.86 -14.57
C LEU A 143 12.16 13.46 -14.99
N PRO A 144 13.18 13.90 -14.25
CA PRO A 144 14.56 13.55 -14.57
C PRO A 144 14.89 12.08 -14.25
N SER A 145 13.98 11.35 -13.59
CA SER A 145 14.14 9.95 -13.18
C SER A 145 12.79 9.29 -12.92
N LYS A 146 12.76 7.95 -12.83
CA LYS A 146 11.54 7.20 -12.49
C LYS A 146 11.04 7.57 -11.08
N ALA A 147 9.74 7.78 -10.96
CA ALA A 147 9.06 7.91 -9.68
C ALA A 147 8.92 6.54 -8.99
N TRP A 148 9.28 6.50 -7.72
CA TRP A 148 9.10 5.34 -6.83
C TRP A 148 8.08 5.60 -5.71
N SER A 149 7.58 6.83 -5.64
CA SER A 149 6.53 7.26 -4.73
C SER A 149 5.76 8.42 -5.34
N LEU A 150 4.46 8.48 -5.04
CA LEU A 150 3.56 9.53 -5.48
C LEU A 150 2.49 9.75 -4.40
N GLU A 151 2.50 10.92 -3.78
CA GLU A 151 1.58 11.26 -2.70
C GLU A 151 0.80 12.53 -3.04
N GLY A 152 -0.52 12.50 -2.86
CA GLY A 152 -1.36 13.68 -3.03
C GLY A 152 -1.20 14.64 -1.85
N ARG A 153 -1.08 15.94 -2.12
CA ARG A 153 -0.99 16.98 -1.08
C ARG A 153 -1.83 18.20 -1.44
N GLY A 154 -3.02 18.29 -0.86
CA GLY A 154 -3.97 19.33 -1.24
C GLY A 154 -4.38 19.18 -2.71
N PHE A 155 -4.02 20.13 -3.57
CA PHE A 155 -4.19 20.01 -5.03
C PHE A 155 -2.91 19.56 -5.75
N ASP A 156 -1.78 19.59 -5.05
CA ASP A 156 -0.45 19.31 -5.58
C ASP A 156 -0.11 17.83 -5.35
N CYS A 157 1.05 17.41 -5.83
CA CYS A 157 1.60 16.10 -5.48
C CYS A 157 3.08 16.20 -5.06
N ILE A 158 3.51 15.22 -4.27
CA ILE A 158 4.89 15.00 -3.89
C ILE A 158 5.36 13.69 -4.49
N ILE A 159 6.55 13.71 -5.09
CA ILE A 159 7.11 12.59 -5.84
C ILE A 159 8.51 12.32 -5.31
N GLY A 160 8.81 11.06 -5.01
CA GLY A 160 10.17 10.62 -4.74
C GLY A 160 10.78 9.90 -5.94
N LEU A 161 11.93 10.38 -6.39
CA LEU A 161 12.60 9.91 -7.59
C LEU A 161 13.80 8.99 -7.28
N GLY A 162 14.02 8.05 -8.19
CA GLY A 162 15.16 7.14 -8.20
C GLY A 162 16.36 7.73 -8.95
N ARG A 163 17.17 6.87 -9.59
CA ARG A 163 18.34 7.30 -10.37
C ARG A 163 17.96 7.71 -11.81
N PRO A 164 18.78 8.55 -12.50
CA PRO A 164 20.06 9.14 -12.06
C PRO A 164 19.96 10.41 -11.20
N GLU A 165 18.81 11.08 -11.20
CA GLU A 165 18.57 12.36 -10.54
C GLU A 165 17.52 12.18 -9.43
N PRO A 166 17.95 11.69 -8.26
CA PRO A 166 17.05 11.32 -7.19
C PRO A 166 16.52 12.53 -6.40
N GLY A 167 15.79 12.23 -5.34
CA GLY A 167 15.31 13.20 -4.37
C GLY A 167 13.79 13.33 -4.36
N VAL A 168 13.30 14.23 -3.52
CA VAL A 168 11.87 14.50 -3.37
C VAL A 168 11.53 15.83 -4.02
N TYR A 169 10.45 15.83 -4.79
CA TYR A 169 9.99 16.99 -5.54
C TYR A 169 8.51 17.24 -5.27
N SER A 170 8.15 18.50 -5.18
CA SER A 170 6.76 18.96 -5.20
C SER A 170 6.40 19.41 -6.61
N VAL A 171 5.18 19.08 -7.02
CA VAL A 171 4.60 19.49 -8.30
C VAL A 171 3.32 20.25 -8.04
N LEU A 172 3.33 21.52 -8.43
CA LEU A 172 2.17 22.40 -8.28
C LEU A 172 1.13 22.13 -9.39
N SER A 173 -0.12 21.97 -8.99
CA SER A 173 -1.26 21.90 -9.92
C SER A 173 -1.30 23.15 -10.81
N GLN A 174 -1.62 22.96 -12.09
CA GLN A 174 -1.75 23.99 -13.14
C GLN A 174 -0.51 24.84 -13.47
N ASN A 175 0.55 24.82 -12.66
CA ASN A 175 1.77 25.63 -12.88
C ASN A 175 2.94 24.80 -13.45
N GLY A 176 2.85 23.47 -13.48
CA GLY A 176 3.86 22.60 -14.09
C GLY A 176 5.24 22.60 -13.43
N LYS A 177 5.41 23.36 -12.34
CA LYS A 177 6.72 23.61 -11.76
C LYS A 177 7.11 22.47 -10.83
N LEU A 178 8.04 21.65 -11.29
CA LEU A 178 8.76 20.69 -10.46
C LEU A 178 9.75 21.44 -9.57
N THR A 179 9.62 21.32 -8.25
CA THR A 179 10.50 21.99 -7.28
C THR A 179 11.03 20.98 -6.27
N SER A 180 12.35 20.89 -6.13
CA SER A 180 12.95 20.03 -5.10
C SER A 180 12.52 20.49 -3.69
N VAL A 181 12.18 19.54 -2.84
CA VAL A 181 11.77 19.80 -1.46
C VAL A 181 13.00 20.16 -0.63
N THR A 182 13.02 21.38 -0.13
CA THR A 182 14.21 21.96 0.52
C THR A 182 14.63 21.16 1.75
N GLY A 183 15.94 20.88 1.85
CA GLY A 183 16.53 20.19 2.98
C GLY A 183 16.43 18.66 2.91
N THR A 184 15.61 18.09 2.01
CA THR A 184 15.52 16.63 1.86
C THR A 184 16.82 16.05 1.27
N PRO A 185 17.21 14.83 1.67
CA PRO A 185 18.37 14.16 1.09
C PRO A 185 18.22 13.97 -0.42
N ASN A 186 19.29 14.24 -1.17
CA ASN A 186 19.37 13.93 -2.60
C ASN A 186 19.79 12.47 -2.82
N LEU A 187 18.94 11.53 -2.38
CA LEU A 187 19.19 10.08 -2.40
C LEU A 187 18.04 9.33 -3.10
N PRO A 188 18.31 8.20 -3.79
CA PRO A 188 17.28 7.47 -4.53
C PRO A 188 16.18 6.99 -3.61
N ILE A 189 14.96 7.46 -3.87
CA ILE A 189 13.77 7.04 -3.11
C ILE A 189 13.37 5.64 -3.57
N VAL A 190 13.01 4.79 -2.61
CA VAL A 190 12.48 3.44 -2.86
C VAL A 190 11.04 3.28 -2.37
N ARG A 191 10.60 4.13 -1.43
CA ARG A 191 9.25 4.06 -0.86
C ARG A 191 8.85 5.38 -0.20
N SER A 192 7.55 5.66 -0.19
CA SER A 192 6.92 6.61 0.73
C SER A 192 5.80 5.96 1.53
N VAL A 193 5.47 6.55 2.68
CA VAL A 193 4.26 6.25 3.45
C VAL A 193 3.69 7.58 3.94
N ALA A 194 2.45 7.90 3.58
CA ALA A 194 1.74 9.04 4.11
C ALA A 194 1.07 8.72 5.45
N SER A 195 0.99 9.70 6.34
CA SER A 195 0.23 9.63 7.58
C SER A 195 -1.13 10.32 7.46
N GLY A 196 -2.08 9.96 8.34
CA GLY A 196 -3.39 10.61 8.40
C GLY A 196 -3.35 12.11 8.77
N ASN A 197 -2.26 12.58 9.39
CA ASN A 197 -2.06 13.99 9.73
C ASN A 197 -1.23 14.77 8.68
N GLY A 198 -0.96 14.17 7.51
CA GLY A 198 -0.35 14.83 6.36
C GLY A 198 1.18 14.86 6.34
N TYR A 199 1.84 14.15 7.25
CA TYR A 199 3.27 13.87 7.14
C TYR A 199 3.49 12.79 6.07
N ILE A 200 4.67 12.80 5.47
CA ILE A 200 5.07 11.77 4.52
C ILE A 200 6.47 11.31 4.88
N SER A 201 6.61 10.02 5.15
CA SER A 201 7.91 9.40 5.35
C SER A 201 8.44 8.81 4.05
N PHE A 202 9.76 8.86 3.88
CA PHE A 202 10.48 8.33 2.74
C PHE A 202 11.58 7.40 3.21
N LEU A 203 11.78 6.31 2.47
CA LEU A 203 12.93 5.44 2.58
C LEU A 203 13.77 5.56 1.30
N THR A 204 15.08 5.59 1.48
CA THR A 204 16.05 5.66 0.37
C THR A 204 16.78 4.33 0.18
N ALA A 205 17.31 4.10 -1.02
CA ALA A 205 18.17 2.95 -1.32
C ALA A 205 19.53 2.97 -0.59
N SER A 206 19.81 4.01 0.19
CA SER A 206 21.02 4.17 0.99
C SER A 206 20.73 4.10 2.50
N GLU A 207 19.62 3.45 2.87
CA GLU A 207 19.21 3.20 4.26
C GLU A 207 19.06 4.49 5.07
N VAL A 208 18.65 5.58 4.40
CA VAL A 208 18.24 6.82 5.05
C VAL A 208 16.73 6.90 5.00
N ALA A 209 16.13 6.99 6.19
CA ALA A 209 14.73 7.33 6.38
C ALA A 209 14.60 8.80 6.75
N PHE A 210 13.57 9.46 6.24
CA PHE A 210 13.23 10.80 6.70
C PHE A 210 11.73 11.03 6.58
N GLU A 211 11.23 12.09 7.20
CA GLU A 211 9.86 12.53 7.02
C GLU A 211 9.79 14.03 6.77
N ILE A 212 8.83 14.41 5.93
CA ILE A 212 8.45 15.80 5.72
C ILE A 212 7.13 16.07 6.41
N ASN A 213 6.99 17.28 6.94
CA ASN A 213 5.75 17.72 7.57
C ASN A 213 4.69 18.13 6.52
N PRO A 214 3.44 18.42 6.94
CA PRO A 214 2.37 18.86 6.04
C PRO A 214 2.65 20.18 5.31
N ASP A 215 3.65 20.93 5.76
CA ASP A 215 4.14 22.17 5.13
C ASP A 215 5.26 21.91 4.11
N GLY A 216 5.77 20.68 4.00
CA GLY A 216 6.76 20.28 3.01
C GLY A 216 8.19 20.55 3.42
N TYR A 217 8.44 20.66 4.72
CA TYR A 217 9.78 20.80 5.26
C TYR A 217 10.23 19.48 5.87
N LEU A 218 11.51 19.17 5.70
CA LEU A 218 12.15 18.06 6.41
C LEU A 218 11.92 18.22 7.92
N HIS A 219 11.41 17.17 8.56
CA HIS A 219 11.11 17.17 9.99
C HIS A 219 12.04 16.27 10.79
N ASN A 220 12.18 14.98 10.40
CA ASN A 220 13.09 14.04 11.04
C ASN A 220 13.89 13.25 10.00
N THR A 221 15.06 12.75 10.41
CA THR A 221 15.96 11.91 9.61
C THR A 221 16.56 10.82 10.48
N GLU A 222 16.68 9.62 9.95
CA GLU A 222 17.33 8.48 10.57
C GLU A 222 18.20 7.73 9.55
N HIS A 223 19.36 7.25 10.01
CA HIS A 223 20.31 6.49 9.20
C HIS A 223 20.30 5.00 9.60
N ASN A 224 20.68 4.12 8.67
CA ASN A 224 20.61 2.66 8.81
C ASN A 224 19.17 2.17 9.00
N ALA A 225 18.22 2.83 8.33
CA ALA A 225 16.82 2.46 8.32
C ALA A 225 16.53 1.48 7.18
N THR A 226 15.83 0.38 7.47
CA THR A 226 15.41 -0.63 6.48
C THR A 226 13.94 -0.55 6.14
N CYS A 227 13.16 0.18 6.95
CA CYS A 227 11.73 0.41 6.76
C CYS A 227 11.32 1.77 7.34
N VAL A 228 10.17 2.25 6.88
CA VAL A 228 9.53 3.47 7.38
C VAL A 228 8.01 3.31 7.42
N GLY A 229 7.37 4.02 8.33
CA GLY A 229 5.92 4.21 8.34
C GLY A 229 5.47 4.92 9.60
N TYR A 230 4.21 4.76 9.95
CA TYR A 230 3.61 5.35 11.15
C TYR A 230 2.93 4.26 11.95
N ARG A 231 2.94 4.35 13.27
CA ARG A 231 2.05 3.59 14.14
C ARG A 231 0.64 4.21 14.09
N HIS A 232 -0.38 3.46 14.47
CA HIS A 232 -1.78 3.90 14.49
C HIS A 232 -2.02 5.13 15.38
N ASP A 233 -1.15 5.39 16.37
CA ASP A 233 -1.18 6.62 17.19
C ASP A 233 -0.46 7.83 16.55
N GLY A 234 0.04 7.68 15.32
CA GLY A 234 0.76 8.70 14.58
C GLY A 234 2.26 8.78 14.88
N GLN A 235 2.80 7.92 15.74
CA GLN A 235 4.25 7.88 15.98
C GLN A 235 5.00 7.44 14.71
N TRP A 236 5.96 8.26 14.26
CA TRP A 236 6.84 7.88 13.15
C TRP A 236 7.72 6.69 13.54
N LEU A 237 7.67 5.64 12.73
CA LEU A 237 8.40 4.39 12.91
C LEU A 237 9.45 4.19 11.82
N THR A 238 10.59 3.72 12.27
CA THR A 238 11.76 3.30 11.51
C THR A 238 12.21 1.95 12.05
N SER A 239 13.08 1.23 11.34
CA SER A 239 13.58 -0.06 11.83
C SER A 239 14.26 0.04 13.20
N ALA A 240 14.99 1.13 13.51
CA ALA A 240 15.58 1.30 14.84
C ALA A 240 14.51 1.52 15.91
N ARG A 241 13.52 2.38 15.66
CA ARG A 241 12.41 2.61 16.61
C ARG A 241 11.55 1.37 16.83
N ILE A 242 11.32 0.58 15.78
CA ILE A 242 10.63 -0.70 15.90
C ILE A 242 11.42 -1.64 16.81
N LYS A 243 12.74 -1.72 16.64
CA LYS A 243 13.59 -2.53 17.51
C LYS A 243 13.56 -2.05 18.97
N GLU A 244 13.48 -0.75 19.21
CA GLU A 244 13.35 -0.19 20.56
C GLU A 244 12.00 -0.54 21.21
N ILE A 245 10.89 -0.41 20.46
CA ILE A 245 9.53 -0.62 20.97
C ILE A 245 9.19 -2.12 21.09
N TYR A 246 9.54 -2.90 20.07
CA TYR A 246 9.12 -4.29 19.91
C TYR A 246 10.24 -5.32 20.14
N GLY A 247 11.52 -4.91 20.10
CA GLY A 247 12.66 -5.83 20.25
C GLY A 247 12.96 -6.24 21.71
N GLN A 248 12.31 -5.63 22.69
CA GLN A 248 12.48 -5.97 24.11
C GLN A 248 11.50 -7.08 24.52
N GLY A 249 11.92 -8.35 24.31
CA GLY A 249 11.20 -9.56 24.75
C GLY A 249 12.19 -10.64 25.22
N ARG A 250 11.92 -11.23 26.40
CA ARG A 250 12.77 -12.27 27.04
C ARG A 250 12.19 -13.69 26.94
N GLY A 251 11.02 -13.90 26.33
CA GLY A 251 10.37 -15.22 26.22
C GLY A 251 10.64 -15.96 24.90
N GLU A 252 10.51 -17.28 24.91
CA GLU A 252 10.59 -18.15 23.71
C GLU A 252 9.47 -17.89 22.68
N THR A 253 8.41 -17.18 23.07
CA THR A 253 7.22 -16.89 22.25
C THR A 253 7.19 -15.49 21.66
N ASP A 254 8.16 -14.63 21.99
CA ASP A 254 8.24 -13.28 21.46
C ASP A 254 9.08 -13.31 20.17
N ILE A 255 8.46 -13.11 19.00
CA ILE A 255 9.22 -12.79 17.79
C ILE A 255 10.00 -11.52 18.08
N ARG A 256 11.32 -11.65 18.15
CA ARG A 256 12.20 -10.49 18.06
C ARG A 256 12.13 -10.04 16.63
N ILE A 257 11.45 -8.93 16.35
CA ILE A 257 11.64 -8.26 15.07
C ILE A 257 13.07 -7.74 15.06
N VAL A 258 13.96 -8.53 14.43
CA VAL A 258 15.35 -8.14 14.21
C VAL A 258 15.42 -7.24 12.98
N GLU A 259 14.59 -7.51 11.96
CA GLU A 259 14.59 -6.83 10.66
C GLU A 259 13.13 -6.60 10.20
N ALA A 260 12.60 -5.41 10.49
CA ALA A 260 11.32 -4.98 9.95
C ALA A 260 11.47 -4.51 8.49
N ARG A 261 10.51 -4.90 7.66
CA ARG A 261 10.46 -4.59 6.23
C ARG A 261 9.40 -3.54 5.90
N ASP A 262 8.15 -3.77 6.32
CA ASP A 262 7.04 -2.85 6.08
C ASP A 262 6.32 -2.49 7.37
N VAL A 263 5.80 -1.26 7.42
CA VAL A 263 4.93 -0.76 8.48
C VAL A 263 3.67 -0.23 7.84
N VAL A 264 2.55 -0.84 8.21
CA VAL A 264 1.22 -0.47 7.75
C VAL A 264 0.40 -0.10 8.94
N SER A 265 -0.34 1.00 8.87
CA SER A 265 -1.28 1.36 9.93
C SER A 265 -2.63 1.72 9.35
N SER A 266 -3.66 1.34 10.11
CA SER A 266 -4.98 1.97 10.08
C SER A 266 -5.09 2.93 11.27
N ASP A 267 -6.29 3.38 11.62
CA ASP A 267 -6.48 4.32 12.72
C ASP A 267 -6.36 3.64 14.09
N ASP A 268 -6.49 2.30 14.17
CA ASP A 268 -6.52 1.56 15.43
C ASP A 268 -5.57 0.35 15.52
N MET A 269 -4.90 -0.01 14.42
CA MET A 269 -3.92 -1.10 14.39
C MET A 269 -2.73 -0.83 13.47
N THR A 270 -1.58 -1.38 13.83
CA THR A 270 -0.32 -1.35 13.09
C THR A 270 0.17 -2.77 12.83
N LEU A 271 0.37 -3.08 11.55
CA LEU A 271 0.98 -4.33 11.08
C LEU A 271 2.43 -4.04 10.71
N ILE A 272 3.35 -4.76 11.35
CA ILE A 272 4.78 -4.74 11.04
C ILE A 272 5.11 -6.08 10.39
N THR A 273 5.73 -6.05 9.22
CA THR A 273 6.15 -7.24 8.47
C THR A 273 7.67 -7.43 8.59
N THR A 274 8.12 -8.67 8.49
CA THR A 274 9.52 -9.04 8.33
C THR A 274 9.76 -9.57 6.93
N ASP A 275 11.03 -9.80 6.56
CA ASP A 275 11.42 -10.41 5.28
C ASP A 275 11.66 -11.93 5.37
N TYR A 276 11.18 -12.58 6.43
CA TYR A 276 11.29 -14.03 6.61
C TYR A 276 10.37 -14.81 5.64
N ASN A 277 10.69 -16.10 5.48
CA ASN A 277 9.84 -17.08 4.82
C ASN A 277 9.62 -18.30 5.76
N PRO A 278 8.40 -18.55 6.26
CA PRO A 278 7.17 -17.77 6.03
C PRO A 278 7.31 -16.31 6.52
N THR A 279 6.56 -15.39 5.92
CA THR A 279 6.53 -13.99 6.34
C THR A 279 5.93 -13.90 7.72
N GLU A 280 6.67 -13.31 8.65
CA GLU A 280 6.23 -13.13 10.03
C GLU A 280 6.12 -11.65 10.38
N GLY A 281 5.51 -11.35 11.51
CA GLY A 281 5.42 -9.97 11.97
C GLY A 281 4.72 -9.79 13.30
N ILE A 282 4.49 -8.52 13.62
CA ILE A 282 3.71 -8.09 14.78
C ILE A 282 2.46 -7.38 14.29
N LEU A 283 1.33 -7.66 14.93
CA LEU A 283 0.13 -6.86 14.82
C LEU A 283 -0.12 -6.21 16.19
N ASP A 284 -0.06 -4.88 16.21
CA ASP A 284 -0.19 -4.01 17.38
C ASP A 284 -1.52 -3.26 17.30
N PHE A 285 -2.42 -3.47 18.25
CA PHE A 285 -3.79 -2.94 18.23
C PHE A 285 -4.32 -2.73 19.65
N GLY A 286 -4.96 -1.60 19.89
CA GLY A 286 -5.45 -1.24 21.23
C GLY A 286 -4.34 -1.29 22.29
N ASN A 287 -4.51 -2.13 23.31
CA ASN A 287 -3.49 -2.39 24.34
C ASN A 287 -2.82 -3.78 24.20
N SER A 288 -2.98 -4.40 23.03
CA SER A 288 -2.57 -5.77 22.76
C SER A 288 -1.61 -5.81 21.57
N LYS A 289 -0.76 -6.83 21.58
CA LYS A 289 0.10 -7.18 20.46
C LYS A 289 0.15 -8.69 20.31
N ILE A 290 0.17 -9.14 19.07
CA ILE A 290 0.29 -10.55 18.72
C ILE A 290 1.35 -10.74 17.63
N ASN A 291 1.90 -11.94 17.57
CA ASN A 291 2.75 -12.37 16.47
C ASN A 291 1.89 -13.02 15.39
N TRP A 292 2.26 -12.83 14.14
CA TRP A 292 1.57 -13.47 13.03
C TRP A 292 2.55 -14.06 12.03
N SER A 293 2.07 -15.04 11.26
CA SER A 293 2.77 -15.61 10.11
C SER A 293 1.85 -15.79 8.90
N HIS A 294 2.45 -15.83 7.72
CA HIS A 294 1.80 -16.13 6.44
C HIS A 294 2.83 -16.72 5.45
N GLU A 295 2.44 -17.67 4.60
CA GLU A 295 3.36 -18.34 3.67
C GLU A 295 3.84 -17.42 2.52
N GLY A 296 3.03 -16.44 2.14
CA GLY A 296 3.34 -15.45 1.11
C GLY A 296 3.92 -14.15 1.65
N GLU A 297 4.76 -13.50 0.84
CA GLU A 297 5.28 -12.14 1.07
C GLU A 297 4.15 -11.11 0.97
N VAL A 298 4.16 -10.09 1.83
CA VAL A 298 3.26 -8.93 1.68
C VAL A 298 3.70 -8.11 0.47
N THR A 299 2.77 -7.90 -0.47
CA THR A 299 3.05 -7.17 -1.72
C THR A 299 2.40 -5.79 -1.76
N SER A 300 1.28 -5.62 -1.07
CA SER A 300 0.53 -4.38 -1.02
C SER A 300 -0.33 -4.30 0.23
N TYR A 301 -0.71 -3.10 0.61
CA TYR A 301 -1.53 -2.88 1.79
C TYR A 301 -2.27 -1.55 1.73
N CYS A 302 -3.34 -1.45 2.53
CA CYS A 302 -4.08 -0.22 2.76
C CYS A 302 -4.62 -0.23 4.18
N GLY A 303 -4.53 0.87 4.91
CA GLY A 303 -5.12 1.03 6.24
C GLY A 303 -6.00 2.26 6.28
N HIS A 304 -7.22 2.11 6.80
CA HIS A 304 -8.16 3.22 6.99
C HIS A 304 -9.24 2.83 8.01
N GLY A 305 -9.53 3.73 8.94
CA GLY A 305 -10.51 3.46 10.00
C GLY A 305 -10.06 2.28 10.86
N ASN A 306 -10.99 1.37 11.14
CA ASN A 306 -10.72 0.14 11.90
C ASN A 306 -10.34 -1.06 11.04
N ILE A 307 -9.98 -0.82 9.78
CA ILE A 307 -9.76 -1.84 8.75
C ILE A 307 -8.37 -1.70 8.14
N MET A 308 -7.73 -2.86 7.93
CA MET A 308 -6.51 -2.98 7.14
C MET A 308 -6.67 -4.07 6.09
N SER A 309 -6.36 -3.75 4.85
CA SER A 309 -6.30 -4.69 3.74
C SER A 309 -4.85 -5.04 3.44
N VAL A 310 -4.57 -6.33 3.20
CA VAL A 310 -3.22 -6.83 2.91
C VAL A 310 -3.28 -7.77 1.71
N GLY A 311 -2.38 -7.56 0.74
CA GLY A 311 -2.20 -8.43 -0.42
C GLY A 311 -0.91 -9.23 -0.31
N PHE A 312 -0.94 -10.46 -0.81
CA PHE A 312 0.18 -11.39 -0.73
C PHE A 312 0.65 -11.90 -2.10
N SER A 313 1.91 -12.33 -2.15
CA SER A 313 2.53 -12.93 -3.33
C SER A 313 1.91 -14.28 -3.72
N THR A 314 1.16 -14.92 -2.83
CA THR A 314 0.38 -16.15 -3.10
C THR A 314 -0.88 -15.89 -3.93
N GLY A 315 -1.26 -14.62 -4.14
CA GLY A 315 -2.55 -14.24 -4.70
C GLY A 315 -3.64 -14.06 -3.63
N GLU A 316 -3.36 -14.44 -2.37
CA GLU A 316 -4.28 -14.18 -1.27
C GLU A 316 -4.33 -12.70 -0.91
N THR A 317 -5.52 -12.28 -0.49
CA THR A 317 -5.73 -10.99 0.11
C THR A 317 -6.67 -11.09 1.30
N MET A 318 -6.41 -10.27 2.31
CA MET A 318 -7.07 -10.35 3.59
C MET A 318 -7.53 -8.97 4.03
N LEU A 319 -8.70 -8.96 4.67
CA LEU A 319 -9.20 -7.82 5.41
C LEU A 319 -9.10 -8.13 6.90
N LEU A 320 -8.46 -7.24 7.63
CA LEU A 320 -8.29 -7.26 9.07
C LEU A 320 -9.21 -6.19 9.66
N GLU A 321 -9.94 -6.56 10.70
CA GLU A 321 -10.83 -5.65 11.46
C GLU A 321 -10.47 -5.77 12.93
N THR A 322 -10.17 -4.64 13.58
CA THR A 322 -9.67 -4.64 14.97
C THR A 322 -10.64 -5.36 15.92
N GLY A 323 -11.94 -5.07 15.84
CA GLY A 323 -12.94 -5.76 16.66
C GLY A 323 -13.04 -7.27 16.39
N VAL A 324 -12.77 -7.73 15.16
CA VAL A 324 -12.73 -9.16 14.83
C VAL A 324 -11.49 -9.82 15.41
N ILE A 325 -10.34 -9.14 15.35
CA ILE A 325 -9.07 -9.60 15.89
C ILE A 325 -9.19 -9.71 17.42
N GLU A 326 -9.64 -8.66 18.10
CA GLU A 326 -9.83 -8.63 19.55
C GLU A 326 -10.68 -9.82 20.04
N ASN A 327 -11.88 -9.99 19.45
CA ASN A 327 -12.77 -11.09 19.81
C ASN A 327 -12.11 -12.46 19.62
N ARG A 328 -11.35 -12.66 18.53
CA ARG A 328 -10.70 -13.94 18.26
C ARG A 328 -9.55 -14.21 19.21
N VAL A 329 -8.71 -13.22 19.48
CA VAL A 329 -7.58 -13.33 20.41
C VAL A 329 -8.08 -13.58 21.85
N GLU A 330 -9.15 -12.91 22.28
CA GLU A 330 -9.72 -13.11 23.63
C GLU A 330 -10.42 -14.46 23.81
N SER A 331 -11.12 -14.93 22.77
CA SER A 331 -11.93 -16.16 22.87
C SER A 331 -11.12 -17.43 23.16
N SER A 332 -9.79 -17.42 22.99
CA SER A 332 -8.93 -18.61 23.07
C SER A 332 -9.41 -19.79 22.20
N GLU A 333 -10.36 -19.57 21.28
CA GLU A 333 -10.86 -20.57 20.34
C GLU A 333 -9.91 -20.68 19.14
N PHE A 334 -8.69 -21.12 19.41
CA PHE A 334 -7.81 -21.62 18.36
C PHE A 334 -7.74 -23.14 18.50
N PRO A 335 -8.71 -23.87 17.91
CA PRO A 335 -8.66 -25.31 17.90
C PRO A 335 -7.46 -25.80 17.09
N ASN A 336 -7.10 -27.08 17.28
CA ASN A 336 -5.99 -27.77 16.59
C ASN A 336 -5.85 -27.38 15.11
N HIS A 337 -4.63 -27.48 14.58
CA HIS A 337 -4.25 -27.08 13.20
C HIS A 337 -5.30 -27.44 12.12
N ASP A 338 -5.95 -28.60 12.22
CA ASP A 338 -6.99 -29.07 11.29
C ASP A 338 -8.26 -28.19 11.26
N ASP A 339 -8.78 -27.75 12.41
CA ASP A 339 -9.97 -26.90 12.49
C ASP A 339 -9.69 -25.49 11.97
N SER A 340 -8.43 -25.05 12.08
CA SER A 340 -8.00 -23.74 11.58
C SER A 340 -8.00 -23.65 10.05
N ASN A 341 -7.60 -24.73 9.37
CA ASN A 341 -7.65 -24.86 7.92
C ASN A 341 -9.09 -24.96 7.41
N ILE A 342 -9.96 -25.66 8.14
CA ILE A 342 -11.40 -25.74 7.82
C ILE A 342 -12.04 -24.35 7.96
N ARG A 343 -11.76 -23.60 9.04
CA ARG A 343 -12.27 -22.23 9.20
C ARG A 343 -11.72 -21.27 8.14
N ALA A 344 -10.44 -21.38 7.76
CA ALA A 344 -9.87 -20.59 6.67
C ALA A 344 -10.57 -20.90 5.34
N ARG A 345 -10.81 -22.18 5.02
CA ARG A 345 -11.60 -22.59 3.85
C ARG A 345 -13.03 -22.09 3.92
N LEU A 346 -13.70 -22.16 5.08
CA LEU A 346 -15.04 -21.61 5.26
C LEU A 346 -15.09 -20.09 5.03
N ARG A 347 -14.01 -19.35 5.33
CA ARG A 347 -13.90 -17.91 5.03
C ARG A 347 -13.76 -17.66 3.53
N MET A 348 -13.01 -18.50 2.81
CA MET A 348 -12.99 -18.48 1.34
C MET A 348 -14.36 -18.81 0.73
N LEU A 349 -15.09 -19.73 1.36
CA LEU A 349 -16.41 -20.22 0.91
C LEU A 349 -17.60 -19.37 1.38
N ARG A 350 -17.40 -18.29 2.14
CA ARG A 350 -18.51 -17.36 2.45
C ARG A 350 -18.94 -16.65 1.16
N PHE A 351 -19.91 -17.33 0.55
CA PHE A 351 -20.83 -17.01 -0.54
C PHE A 351 -20.20 -16.71 -1.90
N GLU A 352 -19.68 -17.77 -2.51
CA GLU A 352 -19.90 -18.00 -3.94
C GLU A 352 -21.24 -18.75 -4.10
N GLU A 353 -22.34 -18.01 -4.25
CA GLU A 353 -23.55 -18.47 -4.96
C GLU A 353 -23.84 -17.55 -6.13
#